data_AF-A0A3N5MMJ1-F1
#
_entry.id   AF-A0A3N5MMJ1-F1
#
_cell.length_a   1.000
_cell.length_b   1.000
_cell.length_c   1.000
_cell.angle_alpha   90.00
_cell.angle_beta   90.00
_cell.angle_gamma   90.00
#
_symmetry.space_group_name_H-M   'P 1'
#
loop_
_entity.id
_entity.type
_entity.pdbx_description
1 polymer ?
#
loop_
_entity_poly.entity_id
_entity_poly.type
_entity_poly.pdbx_seq_one_letter_code
_entity_poly.pdbx_strand_id
1 'polypeptide(L)'
;MHDAIGQMRAKGSTNMLEGLMWGWRVLSPEEPFTHGRPYSDRQNTKYLILMSDGENNHQAMSNHNKSIYHAFGYAANGRLGTGSSSAALISQMNSKTRAACENAKAAGITIYTIAFRLEQDANTRALLASCASSAAEAYLANTGAGLVQAFEAIAREIAKLRIAS
;
A
#
# COMPACT_ATOMS: atom_id res chain seq x y z
N MET A 1 2.00 -22.81 -7.47
CA MET A 1 2.00 -21.36 -7.10
C MET A 1 1.03 -20.55 -7.96
N HIS A 2 0.86 -20.86 -9.26
CA HIS A 2 -0.13 -20.19 -10.12
C HIS A 2 -1.60 -20.41 -9.71
N ASP A 3 -1.96 -21.57 -9.14
CA ASP A 3 -3.36 -21.88 -8.81
C ASP A 3 -3.87 -21.24 -7.51
N ALA A 4 -2.97 -20.91 -6.58
CA ALA A 4 -3.35 -20.30 -5.30
C ALA A 4 -3.78 -18.82 -5.47
N ILE A 5 -3.24 -18.12 -6.46
CA ILE A 5 -3.59 -16.72 -6.77
C ILE A 5 -4.99 -16.65 -7.39
N GLY A 6 -5.33 -17.58 -8.29
CA GLY A 6 -6.63 -17.61 -8.97
C GLY A 6 -7.82 -17.96 -8.08
N GLN A 7 -7.58 -18.49 -6.88
CA GLN A 7 -8.61 -18.84 -5.91
C GLN A 7 -8.85 -17.75 -4.85
N MET A 8 -8.10 -16.64 -4.86
CA MET A 8 -8.33 -15.53 -3.94
C MET A 8 -9.66 -14.84 -4.26
N ARG A 9 -10.69 -15.11 -3.47
CA ARG A 9 -11.93 -14.34 -3.48
C ARG A 9 -11.79 -13.14 -2.56
N ALA A 10 -11.95 -11.94 -3.10
CA ALA A 10 -12.03 -10.73 -2.28
C ALA A 10 -13.25 -10.83 -1.35
N LYS A 11 -13.01 -11.01 -0.06
CA LYS A 11 -14.02 -10.96 1.00
C LYS A 11 -13.39 -10.26 2.20
N GLY A 12 -13.82 -9.03 2.48
CA GLY A 12 -13.31 -8.25 3.60
C GLY A 12 -13.22 -6.76 3.27
N SER A 13 -12.47 -6.06 4.12
CA SER A 13 -12.18 -4.64 3.98
C SER A 13 -10.83 -4.44 3.31
N THR A 14 -10.63 -3.32 2.61
CA THR A 14 -9.31 -2.93 2.08
C THR A 14 -8.47 -2.30 3.18
N ASN A 15 -7.24 -2.78 3.35
CA ASN A 15 -6.26 -2.20 4.27
C ASN A 15 -4.90 -2.04 3.58
N MET A 16 -4.73 -0.91 2.88
CA MET A 16 -3.51 -0.58 2.15
C MET A 16 -2.30 -0.45 3.07
N LEU A 17 -2.49 0.05 4.30
CA LEU A 17 -1.40 0.17 5.27
C LEU A 17 -0.78 -1.19 5.60
N GLU A 18 -1.60 -2.21 5.81
CA GLU A 18 -1.12 -3.55 6.14
C GLU A 18 -0.24 -4.12 5.02
N GLY A 19 -0.71 -4.04 3.78
CA GLY A 19 0.05 -4.50 2.61
C GLY A 19 1.37 -3.73 2.44
N LEU A 20 1.33 -2.41 2.59
CA LEU A 20 2.51 -1.56 2.55
C LEU A 20 3.54 -1.94 3.62
N MET A 21 3.09 -2.11 4.87
CA MET A 21 4.00 -2.41 5.99
C MET A 21 4.60 -3.81 5.89
N TRP A 22 3.86 -4.82 5.41
CA TRP A 22 4.44 -6.14 5.17
C TRP A 22 5.42 -6.14 4.01
N GLY A 23 5.11 -5.46 2.91
CA GLY A 23 6.05 -5.28 1.81
C GLY A 23 7.34 -4.59 2.28
N TRP A 24 7.22 -3.56 3.10
CA TRP A 24 8.37 -2.86 3.65
C TRP A 24 9.19 -3.74 4.62
N ARG A 25 8.56 -4.54 5.48
CA ARG A 25 9.26 -5.48 6.37
C ARG A 25 10.14 -6.47 5.61
N VAL A 26 9.68 -6.97 4.46
CA VAL A 26 10.48 -7.86 3.60
C VAL A 26 11.70 -7.13 3.01
N LEU A 27 11.56 -5.84 2.71
CA LEU A 27 12.66 -5.01 2.22
C LEU A 27 13.64 -4.59 3.32
N SER A 28 13.19 -4.56 4.58
CA SER A 28 13.98 -4.13 5.73
C SER A 28 15.01 -5.19 6.16
N PRO A 29 16.14 -4.80 6.76
CA PRO A 29 17.07 -5.73 7.41
C PRO A 29 16.61 -6.19 8.80
N GLU A 30 15.47 -5.67 9.28
CA GLU A 30 14.99 -5.87 10.65
C GLU A 30 14.09 -7.10 10.77
N GLU A 31 13.83 -7.52 12.01
CA GLU A 31 12.85 -8.56 12.29
C GLU A 31 11.44 -8.16 11.80
N PRO A 32 10.61 -9.11 11.33
CA PRO A 32 10.82 -10.56 11.40
C PRO A 32 11.59 -11.16 10.21
N PHE A 33 11.93 -10.36 9.19
CA PHE A 33 12.62 -10.84 7.98
C PHE A 33 14.00 -10.19 7.85
N THR A 34 15.00 -10.78 8.51
CA THR A 34 16.35 -10.20 8.59
C THR A 34 17.22 -10.40 7.34
N HIS A 35 16.63 -10.83 6.21
CA HIS A 35 17.37 -11.12 4.97
C HIS A 35 17.48 -9.90 4.06
N GLY A 36 16.74 -8.82 4.32
CA GLY A 36 16.89 -7.57 3.58
C GLY A 36 18.29 -6.98 3.81
N ARG A 37 18.95 -6.53 2.74
CA ARG A 37 20.21 -5.79 2.86
C ARG A 37 20.01 -4.47 3.61
N PRO A 38 21.04 -3.91 4.28
CA PRO A 38 20.93 -2.60 4.93
C PRO A 38 20.42 -1.50 3.98
N TYR A 39 19.68 -0.52 4.50
CA TYR A 39 19.23 0.64 3.70
C TYR A 39 20.37 1.47 3.13
N SER A 40 21.54 1.44 3.78
CA SER A 40 22.74 2.14 3.33
C SER A 40 23.53 1.40 2.23
N ASP A 41 23.15 0.18 1.85
CA ASP A 41 23.83 -0.57 0.79
C ASP A 41 23.52 0.05 -0.58
N ARG A 42 24.48 0.82 -1.11
CA ARG A 42 24.37 1.50 -2.41
C ARG A 42 24.28 0.55 -3.60
N GLN A 43 24.64 -0.72 -3.44
CA GLN A 43 24.50 -1.74 -4.48
C GLN A 43 23.13 -2.43 -4.43
N ASN A 44 22.25 -2.05 -3.51
CA ASN A 44 20.91 -2.61 -3.36
C ASN A 44 19.84 -1.52 -3.33
N THR A 45 19.34 -1.15 -4.51
CA THR A 45 18.16 -0.30 -4.63
C THR A 45 16.90 -1.05 -4.23
N LYS A 46 16.04 -0.41 -3.43
CA LYS A 46 14.81 -1.02 -2.92
C LYS A 46 13.60 -0.36 -3.58
N TYR A 47 12.72 -1.19 -4.12
CA TYR A 47 11.48 -0.74 -4.78
C TYR A 47 10.28 -1.41 -4.13
N LEU A 48 9.21 -0.64 -3.95
CA LEU A 48 7.91 -1.13 -3.49
C LEU A 48 6.85 -0.71 -4.50
N ILE A 49 5.99 -1.65 -4.90
CA ILE A 49 4.87 -1.38 -5.82
C ILE A 49 3.58 -1.56 -5.03
N LEU A 50 2.87 -0.45 -4.77
CA LEU A 50 1.58 -0.45 -4.08
C LEU A 50 0.44 -0.31 -5.09
N MET A 51 -0.33 -1.38 -5.27
CA MET A 51 -1.51 -1.39 -6.13
C MET A 51 -2.78 -1.48 -5.28
N SER A 52 -3.82 -0.71 -5.64
CA SER A 52 -5.16 -0.88 -5.06
C SER A 52 -6.24 -0.59 -6.08
N ASP A 53 -7.36 -1.31 -5.96
CA ASP A 53 -8.60 -1.10 -6.71
C ASP A 53 -9.76 -0.58 -5.85
N GLY A 54 -9.48 -0.27 -4.59
CA GLY A 54 -10.46 0.26 -3.66
C GLY A 54 -9.84 1.16 -2.60
N GLU A 55 -10.70 1.94 -1.96
CA GLU A 55 -10.36 2.75 -0.80
C GLU A 55 -10.13 1.88 0.44
N ASN A 56 -9.34 2.38 1.40
CA ASN A 56 -9.28 1.80 2.73
C ASN A 56 -10.69 1.74 3.33
N ASN A 57 -11.04 0.63 3.96
CA ASN A 57 -12.39 0.42 4.47
C ASN A 57 -12.36 -0.06 5.93
N HIS A 58 -13.19 0.53 6.78
CA HIS A 58 -13.44 0.02 8.13
C HIS A 58 -14.83 0.42 8.61
N GLN A 59 -15.67 -0.58 8.89
CA GLN A 59 -17.06 -0.37 9.27
C GLN A 59 -17.25 -0.17 10.78
N ALA A 60 -17.88 0.94 11.15
CA ALA A 60 -18.37 1.19 12.50
C ALA A 60 -19.63 0.35 12.82
N MET A 61 -19.81 0.02 14.10
CA MET A 61 -20.92 -0.77 14.62
C MET A 61 -21.54 -0.09 15.84
N SER A 62 -22.87 -0.14 15.96
CA SER A 62 -23.59 0.38 17.14
C SER A 62 -23.58 -0.65 18.28
N ASN A 63 -22.40 -0.94 18.82
CA ASN A 63 -22.21 -1.84 19.97
C ASN A 63 -21.00 -1.39 20.82
N HIS A 64 -20.66 -2.13 21.87
CA HIS A 64 -19.54 -1.77 22.76
C HIS A 64 -18.18 -1.79 22.05
N ASN A 65 -18.03 -2.56 20.96
CA ASN A 65 -16.80 -2.64 20.17
C ASN A 65 -16.64 -1.47 19.20
N LYS A 66 -17.72 -0.75 18.89
CA LYS A 66 -17.78 0.42 18.01
C LYS A 66 -17.41 0.16 16.54
N SER A 67 -16.90 -1.01 16.18
CA SER A 67 -16.60 -1.41 14.80
C SER A 67 -16.57 -2.94 14.65
N ILE A 68 -16.51 -3.42 13.40
CA ILE A 68 -16.10 -4.79 13.10
C ILE A 68 -14.64 -5.01 13.56
N TYR A 69 -14.20 -6.25 13.76
CA TYR A 69 -12.79 -6.50 14.08
C TYR A 69 -11.91 -6.20 12.85
N HIS A 70 -10.75 -5.56 13.07
CA HIS A 70 -9.82 -5.15 12.02
C HIS A 70 -8.36 -5.43 12.45
N ALA A 71 -7.39 -5.23 11.55
CA ALA A 71 -5.96 -5.36 11.86
C ALA A 71 -5.50 -4.48 13.05
N PHE A 72 -6.22 -3.38 13.30
CA PHE A 72 -5.98 -2.48 14.43
C PHE A 72 -6.80 -2.85 15.67
N GLY A 73 -7.46 -4.01 15.70
CA GLY A 73 -8.44 -4.38 16.72
C GLY A 73 -9.81 -3.73 16.50
N TYR A 74 -10.57 -3.58 17.57
CA TYR A 74 -11.83 -2.83 17.56
C TYR A 74 -11.58 -1.33 17.73
N ALA A 75 -12.49 -0.49 17.20
CA ALA A 75 -12.41 0.95 17.35
C ALA A 75 -12.41 1.38 18.83
N ALA A 76 -13.14 0.64 19.69
CA ALA A 76 -13.12 0.85 21.13
C ALA A 76 -11.72 0.70 21.79
N ASN A 77 -10.77 0.02 21.14
CA ASN A 77 -9.39 -0.10 21.65
C ASN A 77 -8.55 1.15 21.42
N GLY A 78 -9.00 2.11 20.59
CA GLY A 78 -8.30 3.37 20.35
C GLY A 78 -6.98 3.27 19.57
N ARG A 79 -6.59 2.08 19.08
CA ARG A 79 -5.29 1.85 18.41
C ARG A 79 -5.16 2.59 17.07
N LEU A 80 -6.26 2.72 16.33
CA LEU A 80 -6.31 3.46 15.08
C LEU A 80 -6.47 4.98 15.30
N GLY A 81 -7.02 5.36 16.45
CA GLY A 81 -7.37 6.74 16.83
C GLY A 81 -8.62 6.75 17.72
N THR A 82 -9.07 7.95 18.12
CA THR A 82 -10.23 8.12 19.02
C THR A 82 -11.57 8.18 18.31
N GLY A 83 -11.58 8.44 17.00
CA GLY A 83 -12.81 8.47 16.20
C GLY A 83 -13.34 7.07 15.90
N SER A 84 -14.66 6.88 15.99
CA SER A 84 -15.29 5.55 15.85
C SER A 84 -16.37 5.45 14.76
N SER A 85 -16.60 6.50 13.97
CA SER A 85 -17.43 6.40 12.77
C SER A 85 -16.63 5.78 11.62
N SER A 86 -17.29 5.14 10.65
CA SER A 86 -16.58 4.53 9.50
C SER A 86 -15.69 5.56 8.78
N ALA A 87 -16.22 6.78 8.56
CA ALA A 87 -15.45 7.87 7.95
C ALA A 87 -14.22 8.28 8.78
N ALA A 88 -14.35 8.35 10.11
CA ALA A 88 -13.21 8.68 10.98
C ALA A 88 -12.15 7.56 10.96
N LEU A 89 -12.58 6.30 11.00
CA LEU A 89 -11.69 5.14 10.94
C LEU A 89 -10.95 5.09 9.59
N ILE A 90 -11.66 5.25 8.47
CA ILE A 90 -11.08 5.30 7.13
C ILE A 90 -10.10 6.48 6.99
N SER A 91 -10.45 7.66 7.52
CA SER A 91 -9.55 8.82 7.52
C SER A 91 -8.25 8.55 8.28
N GLN A 92 -8.33 7.90 9.44
CA GLN A 92 -7.15 7.50 10.21
C GLN A 92 -6.32 6.43 9.49
N MET A 93 -6.96 5.47 8.80
CA MET A 93 -6.25 4.51 7.94
C MET A 93 -5.48 5.24 6.84
N ASN A 94 -6.14 6.16 6.13
CA ASN A 94 -5.51 6.94 5.07
C ASN A 94 -4.34 7.81 5.59
N SER A 95 -4.49 8.40 6.77
CA SER A 95 -3.41 9.14 7.44
C SER A 95 -2.21 8.25 7.74
N LYS A 96 -2.43 7.06 8.32
CA LYS A 96 -1.36 6.12 8.62
C LYS A 96 -0.73 5.51 7.36
N THR A 97 -1.51 5.23 6.31
CA THR A 97 -0.97 4.83 4.99
C THR A 97 -0.03 5.90 4.45
N ARG A 98 -0.42 7.18 4.46
CA ARG A 98 0.47 8.28 4.04
C ARG A 98 1.74 8.34 4.88
N ALA A 99 1.62 8.30 6.20
CA ALA A 99 2.78 8.33 7.09
C ALA A 99 3.75 7.16 6.81
N ALA A 100 3.23 5.96 6.58
CA ALA A 100 4.05 4.82 6.21
C ALA A 100 4.74 5.00 4.85
N CYS A 101 4.06 5.57 3.85
CA CYS A 101 4.68 5.90 2.56
C CYS A 101 5.81 6.92 2.71
N GLU A 102 5.59 7.99 3.49
CA GLU A 102 6.63 8.99 3.76
C GLU A 102 7.84 8.38 4.48
N ASN A 103 7.61 7.54 5.49
CA ASN A 103 8.69 6.89 6.22
C ASN A 103 9.48 5.91 5.33
N ALA A 104 8.80 5.15 4.46
CA ALA A 104 9.45 4.24 3.52
C ALA A 104 10.29 5.02 2.48
N LYS A 105 9.77 6.14 1.96
CA LYS A 105 10.53 7.05 1.08
C LYS A 105 11.75 7.62 1.80
N ALA A 106 11.60 8.06 3.05
CA ALA A 106 12.70 8.56 3.87
C ALA A 106 13.78 7.49 4.14
N ALA A 107 13.40 6.21 4.17
CA ALA A 107 14.34 5.08 4.25
C ALA A 107 15.02 4.74 2.91
N GLY A 108 14.79 5.52 1.85
CA GLY A 108 15.41 5.33 0.54
C GLY A 108 14.70 4.30 -0.36
N ILE A 109 13.44 3.96 -0.06
CA ILE A 109 12.65 3.08 -0.92
C ILE A 109 11.94 3.90 -1.99
N THR A 110 12.11 3.51 -3.26
CA THR A 110 11.30 4.07 -4.35
C THR A 110 9.95 3.37 -4.38
N ILE A 111 8.87 4.14 -4.24
CA ILE A 111 7.50 3.64 -4.24
C ILE A 111 6.85 3.94 -5.59
N TYR A 112 6.45 2.87 -6.28
CA TYR A 112 5.53 2.89 -7.39
C TYR A 112 4.11 2.67 -6.89
N THR A 113 3.13 3.35 -7.49
CA THR A 113 1.71 3.09 -7.19
C THR A 113 0.91 2.80 -8.45
N ILE A 114 -0.09 1.93 -8.33
CA ILE A 114 -1.03 1.64 -9.40
C ILE A 114 -2.46 1.75 -8.85
N ALA A 115 -3.18 2.79 -9.26
CA ALA A 115 -4.62 2.90 -9.04
C ALA A 115 -5.35 2.08 -10.11
N PHE A 116 -6.04 1.01 -9.72
CA PHE A 116 -6.72 0.12 -10.67
C PHE A 116 -8.24 0.33 -10.63
N ARG A 117 -8.86 0.72 -11.74
CA ARG A 117 -10.33 0.94 -11.83
C ARG A 117 -10.89 1.92 -10.77
N LEU A 118 -10.13 2.98 -10.49
CA LEU A 118 -10.49 4.02 -9.51
C LEU A 118 -10.87 5.35 -10.18
N GLU A 119 -11.34 5.33 -11.42
CA GLU A 119 -11.66 6.53 -12.21
C GLU A 119 -12.61 7.48 -11.48
N GLN A 120 -13.55 6.91 -10.72
CA GLN A 120 -14.58 7.62 -9.96
C GLN A 120 -14.22 7.86 -8.49
N ASP A 121 -13.06 7.39 -8.02
CA ASP A 121 -12.60 7.57 -6.64
C ASP A 121 -11.34 8.47 -6.61
N ALA A 122 -11.60 9.77 -6.65
CA ALA A 122 -10.55 10.78 -6.61
C ALA A 122 -9.75 10.77 -5.29
N ASN A 123 -10.38 10.37 -4.18
CA ASN A 123 -9.75 10.37 -2.86
C ASN A 123 -8.68 9.27 -2.77
N THR A 124 -9.02 8.05 -3.21
CA THR A 124 -8.07 6.94 -3.23
C THR A 124 -6.98 7.16 -4.26
N ARG A 125 -7.32 7.71 -5.43
CA ARG A 125 -6.30 8.13 -6.42
C ARG A 125 -5.32 9.15 -5.84
N ALA A 126 -5.81 10.16 -5.12
CA ALA A 126 -4.95 11.15 -4.48
C ALA A 126 -4.07 10.52 -3.38
N LEU A 127 -4.62 9.58 -2.59
CA LEU A 127 -3.84 8.83 -1.60
C LEU A 127 -2.71 8.03 -2.25
N LEU A 128 -3.01 7.23 -3.27
CA LEU A 128 -2.00 6.45 -4.00
C LEU A 128 -0.95 7.36 -4.66
N ALA A 129 -1.39 8.44 -5.34
CA ALA A 129 -0.47 9.40 -5.93
C ALA A 129 0.45 10.06 -4.90
N SER A 130 -0.04 10.36 -3.69
CA SER A 130 0.80 10.90 -2.61
C SER A 130 1.82 9.89 -2.06
N CYS A 131 1.52 8.60 -2.17
CA CYS A 131 2.42 7.53 -1.75
C CYS A 131 3.55 7.26 -2.75
N ALA A 132 3.36 7.58 -4.03
CA ALA A 132 4.41 7.43 -5.04
C ALA A 132 5.62 8.33 -4.72
N SER A 133 6.81 7.90 -5.10
CA SER A 133 8.04 8.68 -4.89
C SER A 133 8.05 9.97 -5.72
N SER A 134 7.45 9.96 -6.89
CA SER A 134 7.12 11.16 -7.67
C SER A 134 5.89 10.90 -8.55
N ALA A 135 5.47 11.93 -9.29
CA ALA A 135 4.39 11.79 -10.26
C ALA A 135 4.70 10.77 -11.37
N ALA A 136 5.98 10.52 -11.69
CA ALA A 136 6.38 9.54 -12.69
C ALA A 136 6.17 8.09 -12.21
N GLU A 137 6.16 7.86 -10.90
CA GLU A 137 5.92 6.55 -10.29
C GLU A 137 4.44 6.29 -9.94
N ALA A 138 3.54 7.22 -10.28
CA ALA A 138 2.10 7.07 -10.06
C ALA A 138 1.37 6.67 -11.34
N TYR A 139 0.82 5.46 -11.37
CA TYR A 139 0.14 4.89 -12.52
C TYR A 139 -1.37 4.78 -12.27
N LEU A 140 -2.15 4.96 -13.34
CA LEU A 140 -3.59 4.70 -13.38
C LEU A 140 -3.86 3.63 -14.43
N ALA A 141 -4.56 2.57 -14.05
CA ALA A 141 -4.92 1.46 -14.93
C ALA A 141 -6.43 1.19 -14.85
N ASN A 142 -7.12 1.39 -15.97
CA ASN A 142 -8.59 1.29 -16.02
C ASN A 142 -9.07 -0.09 -16.52
N THR A 143 -8.16 -0.89 -17.07
CA THR A 143 -8.45 -2.19 -17.69
C THR A 143 -7.38 -3.19 -17.33
N GLY A 144 -7.68 -4.49 -17.44
CA GLY A 144 -6.68 -5.54 -17.20
C GLY A 144 -5.45 -5.38 -18.11
N ALA A 145 -5.65 -4.99 -19.37
CA ALA A 145 -4.54 -4.69 -20.28
C ALA A 145 -3.71 -3.48 -19.81
N GLY A 146 -4.37 -2.41 -19.35
CA GLY A 146 -3.68 -1.25 -18.79
C GLY A 146 -2.89 -1.58 -17.52
N LEU A 147 -3.38 -2.52 -16.70
CA LEU A 147 -2.67 -2.99 -15.51
C LEU A 147 -1.38 -3.73 -15.89
N VAL A 148 -1.45 -4.63 -16.88
CA VAL A 148 -0.27 -5.32 -17.42
C VAL A 148 0.75 -4.30 -17.95
N GLN A 149 0.29 -3.31 -18.73
CA GLN A 149 1.15 -2.25 -19.26
C GLN A 149 1.84 -1.43 -18.17
N ALA A 150 1.16 -1.14 -17.06
CA ALA A 150 1.74 -0.43 -15.92
C ALA A 150 2.89 -1.23 -15.28
N PHE A 151 2.68 -2.53 -15.00
CA PHE A 151 3.73 -3.39 -14.46
C PHE A 151 4.92 -3.56 -15.42
N GLU A 152 4.66 -3.70 -16.72
CA GLU A 152 5.72 -3.76 -17.73
C GLU A 152 6.54 -2.45 -17.78
N ALA A 153 5.88 -1.30 -17.65
CA ALA A 153 6.56 0.00 -17.61
C ALA A 153 7.47 0.09 -16.38
N ILE A 154 6.97 -0.26 -15.20
CA ILE A 154 7.75 -0.29 -13.95
C ILE A 154 8.96 -1.21 -14.09
N ALA A 155 8.78 -2.42 -14.64
CA ALA A 155 9.87 -3.37 -14.83
C ALA A 155 10.98 -2.82 -15.75
N ARG A 156 10.62 -2.11 -16.83
CA ARG A 156 11.59 -1.47 -17.73
C ARG A 156 12.38 -0.37 -17.03
N GLU A 157 11.72 0.46 -16.22
CA GLU A 157 12.41 1.54 -15.50
C GLU A 157 13.38 1.00 -14.44
N ILE A 158 12.97 -0.01 -13.68
CA ILE A 158 13.85 -0.70 -12.71
C ILE A 158 15.05 -1.36 -13.43
N ALA A 159 14.83 -1.97 -14.60
CA ALA A 159 15.90 -2.61 -15.37
C ALA A 159 16.91 -1.59 -15.94
N LYS A 160 16.46 -0.43 -16.45
CA LYS A 160 17.36 0.63 -16.93
C LYS A 160 18.29 1.12 -15.84
N LEU A 161 17.77 1.35 -14.63
CA LEU A 161 18.57 1.81 -13.48
C LEU A 161 19.66 0.80 -13.12
N ARG A 162 19.40 -0.50 -13.27
CA ARG A 162 20.38 -1.55 -13.04
C ARG A 162 21.50 -1.59 -14.09
N ILE A 163 21.24 -1.20 -15.33
CA ILE A 163 22.25 -1.19 -16.40
C ILE A 163 23.17 0.04 -16.29
N ALA A 164 22.68 1.14 -15.70
CA ALA A 164 23.40 2.40 -15.56
C ALA A 164 24.21 2.55 -14.25
N SER A 165 24.20 1.56 -13.35
CA SER A 165 24.85 1.58 -12.04
C SER A 165 26.10 0.71 -11.95
#